data_AF-A0A1B6KZM1-F1
#
_entry.id   AF-A0A1B6KZM1-F1
#
_cell.length_a   1.000
_cell.length_b   1.000
_cell.length_c   1.000
_cell.angle_alpha   90.00
_cell.angle_beta   90.00
_cell.angle_gamma   90.00
#
_symmetry.space_group_name_H-M   'P 1'
#
loop_
_entity.id
_entity.type
_entity.pdbx_description
1 polymer ?
#
loop_
_entity_poly.entity_id
_entity_poly.type
_entity_poly.pdbx_seq_one_letter_code
_entity_poly.pdbx_strand_id
1 'polypeptide(L)'
;NVALYAQKYDEEFKQYLPNFVTDVWSLLISTGQQPKYDSLVSNALQFLATVADRNHHRHLFEDPTVLSNICEKVVIPNMEFRPSDEELFEDNPEEYIRRDIEGSDVDTRRRAACDLVKVLSRFFEEKMMTIFGQYVQAMLQQYSTDSASWKAKDAALYLVTSLASRGQTQKHGITQTSTLVSLPDFCAQHIMPELQKPDVNAVPVLKADAIKYVMIFRSLLPKEVVVGSLPLLVRHLQANSVVVHTYAACTIDKILLIKENDKAIVSSEDLSPLATELLTGLFSRLDQPGSEENEYVMKTIMRSFSTLQERVVPFLAELLPKLTDKLAIVARNPSKPHFNHFLFETLVLSIRIVCKSNIEAVASFEEALFPLFQNILQQDVQEFVPYVFQILSLLLELHGPGQIPQPYLALYPCLLAPVLWER
;
A
#
# COMPACT_ATOMS: atom_id res chain seq x y z
N ASN A 1 -18.55 25.21 -2.06
CA ASN A 1 -19.92 25.72 -1.80
C ASN A 1 -20.99 25.10 -2.68
N VAL A 2 -20.85 25.02 -4.00
CA VAL A 2 -21.88 24.41 -4.88
C VAL A 2 -22.20 22.95 -4.53
N ALA A 3 -21.17 22.13 -4.25
CA ALA A 3 -21.37 20.75 -3.79
C ALA A 3 -22.17 20.63 -2.48
N LEU A 4 -21.99 21.58 -1.54
CA LEU A 4 -22.78 21.62 -0.30
C LEU A 4 -24.25 21.86 -0.60
N TYR A 5 -24.56 22.78 -1.52
CA TYR A 5 -25.95 23.06 -1.93
C TYR A 5 -26.58 21.88 -2.63
N ALA A 6 -25.87 21.26 -3.58
CA ALA A 6 -26.34 20.04 -4.22
C ALA A 6 -26.54 18.88 -3.23
N GLN A 7 -25.81 18.86 -2.11
CA GLN A 7 -25.95 17.80 -1.10
C GLN A 7 -27.05 18.07 -0.06
N LYS A 8 -27.07 19.27 0.51
CA LYS A 8 -27.88 19.59 1.70
C LYS A 8 -29.13 20.41 1.42
N TYR A 9 -29.17 21.13 0.30
CA TYR A 9 -30.23 22.09 -0.07
C TYR A 9 -30.76 21.77 -1.47
N ASP A 10 -30.98 20.48 -1.74
CA ASP A 10 -31.34 19.99 -3.08
C ASP A 10 -32.67 20.58 -3.56
N GLU A 11 -33.65 20.70 -2.67
CA GLU A 11 -34.99 21.22 -3.00
C GLU A 11 -34.91 22.65 -3.53
N GLU A 12 -34.13 23.51 -2.87
CA GLU A 12 -33.95 24.91 -3.28
C GLU A 12 -33.00 25.05 -4.48
N PHE A 13 -32.02 24.15 -4.59
CA PHE A 13 -30.94 24.24 -5.58
C PHE A 13 -31.28 23.59 -6.93
N LYS A 14 -32.27 22.67 -6.97
CA LYS A 14 -32.61 21.84 -8.13
C LYS A 14 -32.80 22.61 -9.43
N GLN A 15 -33.44 23.78 -9.39
CA GLN A 15 -33.69 24.59 -10.60
C GLN A 15 -32.42 25.20 -11.20
N TYR A 16 -31.37 25.42 -10.39
CA TYR A 16 -30.11 26.00 -10.83
C TYR A 16 -29.08 24.95 -11.22
N LEU A 17 -29.25 23.72 -10.72
CA LEU A 17 -28.28 22.65 -10.84
C LEU A 17 -27.85 22.34 -12.28
N PRO A 18 -28.74 22.28 -13.31
CA PRO A 18 -28.31 22.00 -14.69
C PRO A 18 -27.31 23.02 -15.24
N ASN A 19 -27.48 24.31 -14.89
CA ASN A 19 -26.57 25.38 -15.30
C ASN A 19 -25.21 25.20 -14.62
N PHE A 20 -25.20 24.93 -13.31
CA PHE A 20 -23.95 24.67 -12.59
C PHE A 20 -23.21 23.41 -13.09
N VAL A 21 -23.93 22.35 -13.46
CA VAL A 21 -23.33 21.17 -14.10
C VAL A 21 -22.66 21.57 -15.42
N THR A 22 -23.33 22.40 -16.23
CA THR A 22 -22.79 22.91 -17.50
C THR A 22 -21.57 23.81 -17.30
N ASP A 23 -21.61 24.71 -16.33
CA ASP A 23 -20.50 25.63 -16.02
C ASP A 23 -19.28 24.87 -15.50
N VAL A 24 -19.49 23.93 -14.56
CA VAL A 24 -18.40 23.09 -14.02
C VAL A 24 -17.82 22.19 -15.11
N TRP A 25 -18.66 21.72 -16.02
CA TRP A 25 -18.19 20.99 -17.19
C TRP A 25 -17.28 21.83 -18.09
N SER A 26 -17.72 23.03 -18.48
CA SER A 26 -16.93 23.96 -19.29
C SER A 26 -15.62 24.35 -18.58
N LEU A 27 -15.65 24.49 -17.26
CA LEU A 27 -14.46 24.70 -16.45
C LEU A 27 -13.48 23.52 -16.57
N LEU A 28 -13.95 22.27 -16.43
CA LEU A 28 -13.09 21.09 -16.52
C LEU A 28 -12.41 20.94 -17.89
N ILE A 29 -13.11 21.29 -18.97
CA ILE A 29 -12.55 21.26 -20.34
C ILE A 29 -11.52 22.38 -20.57
N SER A 30 -11.75 23.56 -20.00
CA SER A 30 -10.90 24.74 -20.25
C SER A 30 -9.71 24.87 -19.29
N THR A 31 -9.71 24.12 -18.19
CA THR A 31 -8.66 24.19 -17.17
C THR A 31 -7.45 23.33 -17.55
N GLY A 32 -6.25 23.92 -17.50
CA GLY A 32 -5.02 23.23 -17.86
C GLY A 32 -4.55 22.19 -16.83
N GLN A 33 -3.53 21.42 -17.20
CA GLN A 33 -2.97 20.31 -16.41
C GLN A 33 -2.01 20.73 -15.29
N GLN A 34 -1.80 22.03 -15.08
CA GLN A 34 -0.81 22.53 -14.12
C GLN A 34 -1.23 22.26 -12.66
N PRO A 35 -0.30 21.89 -11.76
CA PRO A 35 -0.60 21.55 -10.36
C PRO A 35 -1.38 22.61 -9.57
N LYS A 36 -1.18 23.90 -9.89
CA LYS A 36 -1.90 25.02 -9.25
C LYS A 36 -3.42 24.96 -9.42
N TYR A 37 -3.92 24.20 -10.40
CA TYR A 37 -5.35 24.01 -10.64
C TYR A 37 -5.88 22.70 -10.08
N ASP A 38 -5.05 21.85 -9.47
CA ASP A 38 -5.45 20.50 -9.02
C ASP A 38 -6.60 20.55 -8.04
N SER A 39 -6.52 21.40 -7.02
CA SER A 39 -7.61 21.56 -6.05
C SER A 39 -8.94 21.97 -6.72
N LEU A 40 -8.89 22.87 -7.71
CA LEU A 40 -10.10 23.30 -8.44
C LEU A 40 -10.70 22.15 -9.25
N VAL A 41 -9.86 21.44 -10.00
CA VAL A 41 -10.28 20.33 -10.88
C VAL A 41 -10.79 19.14 -10.07
N SER A 42 -10.09 18.74 -9.01
CA SER A 42 -10.51 17.66 -8.12
C SER A 42 -11.87 17.96 -7.47
N ASN A 43 -12.06 19.18 -6.96
CA ASN A 43 -13.35 19.60 -6.40
C ASN A 43 -14.48 19.66 -7.44
N ALA A 44 -14.17 20.06 -8.68
CA ALA A 44 -15.13 20.07 -9.78
C ALA A 44 -15.55 18.65 -10.21
N LEU A 45 -14.60 17.72 -10.31
CA LEU A 45 -14.87 16.29 -10.56
C LEU A 45 -15.70 15.67 -9.43
N GLN A 46 -15.36 15.99 -8.17
CA GLN A 46 -16.10 15.51 -7.00
C GLN A 46 -17.53 16.06 -6.95
N PHE A 47 -17.73 17.31 -7.39
CA PHE A 47 -19.07 17.87 -7.58
C PHE A 47 -19.87 17.07 -8.60
N LEU A 48 -19.32 16.79 -9.79
CA LEU A 48 -20.01 15.98 -10.80
C LEU A 48 -20.32 14.58 -10.28
N ALA A 49 -19.37 13.94 -9.58
CA ALA A 49 -19.59 12.63 -8.96
C ALA A 49 -20.74 12.68 -7.94
N THR A 50 -20.78 13.71 -7.10
CA THR A 50 -21.86 13.91 -6.12
C THR A 50 -23.23 14.05 -6.78
N VAL A 51 -23.31 14.79 -7.90
CA VAL A 51 -24.58 14.98 -8.63
C VAL A 51 -24.98 13.70 -9.33
N ALA A 52 -24.03 12.99 -9.94
CA ALA A 52 -24.27 11.71 -10.62
C ALA A 52 -24.71 10.59 -9.67
N ASP A 53 -24.32 10.64 -8.38
CA ASP A 53 -24.72 9.66 -7.36
C ASP A 53 -26.20 9.77 -6.96
N ARG A 54 -26.91 10.82 -7.42
CA ARG A 54 -28.32 11.07 -7.10
C ARG A 54 -29.25 10.57 -8.19
N ASN A 55 -30.12 9.63 -7.83
CA ASN A 55 -31.08 9.01 -8.76
C ASN A 55 -31.94 10.01 -9.56
N HIS A 56 -32.37 11.12 -8.94
CA HIS A 56 -33.23 12.11 -9.59
C HIS A 56 -32.48 13.05 -10.55
N HIS A 57 -31.14 13.10 -10.49
CA HIS A 57 -30.29 13.89 -11.40
C HIS A 57 -29.69 13.05 -12.54
N ARG A 58 -30.01 11.75 -12.62
CA ARG A 58 -29.49 10.82 -13.65
C ARG A 58 -29.73 11.31 -15.08
N HIS A 59 -30.86 11.98 -15.33
CA HIS A 59 -31.21 12.52 -16.64
C HIS A 59 -30.17 13.51 -17.19
N LEU A 60 -29.34 14.12 -16.33
CA LEU A 60 -28.25 15.01 -16.74
C LEU A 60 -27.07 14.26 -17.37
N PHE A 61 -26.99 12.94 -17.18
CA PHE A 61 -25.85 12.11 -17.59
C PHE A 61 -26.24 10.92 -18.47
N GLU A 62 -27.53 10.68 -18.74
CA GLU A 62 -27.98 9.44 -19.40
C GLU A 62 -27.76 9.41 -20.92
N ASP A 63 -27.59 10.58 -21.54
CA ASP A 63 -27.31 10.76 -22.96
C ASP A 63 -25.93 10.14 -23.29
N PRO A 64 -25.86 9.16 -24.21
CA PRO A 64 -24.59 8.54 -24.62
C PRO A 64 -23.54 9.55 -25.10
N THR A 65 -23.96 10.64 -25.74
CA THR A 65 -23.08 11.73 -26.21
C THR A 65 -22.45 12.45 -25.04
N VAL A 66 -23.23 12.71 -23.99
CA VAL A 66 -22.73 13.32 -22.75
C VAL A 66 -21.72 12.39 -22.08
N LEU A 67 -22.05 11.10 -21.90
CA LEU A 67 -21.12 10.12 -21.31
C LEU A 67 -19.83 9.99 -22.12
N SER A 68 -19.92 9.99 -23.45
CA SER A 68 -18.75 9.95 -24.34
C SER A 68 -17.87 11.21 -24.16
N ASN A 69 -18.49 12.38 -24.09
CA ASN A 69 -17.74 13.63 -23.87
C ASN A 69 -17.15 13.70 -22.45
N ILE A 70 -17.81 13.14 -21.41
CA ILE A 70 -17.22 13.02 -20.06
C ILE A 70 -15.96 12.19 -20.16
N CYS A 71 -16.07 11.02 -20.80
CA CYS A 71 -14.96 10.10 -20.96
C CYS A 71 -13.76 10.77 -21.64
N GLU A 72 -13.98 11.31 -22.85
CA GLU A 72 -12.91 11.81 -23.71
C GLU A 72 -12.31 13.14 -23.22
N LYS A 73 -13.16 14.09 -22.81
CA LYS A 73 -12.71 15.47 -22.56
C LYS A 73 -12.44 15.76 -21.08
N VAL A 74 -12.96 14.95 -20.17
CA VAL A 74 -12.86 15.19 -18.73
C VAL A 74 -12.09 14.07 -18.04
N VAL A 75 -12.49 12.82 -18.20
CA VAL A 75 -11.91 11.70 -17.44
C VAL A 75 -10.51 11.37 -17.93
N ILE A 76 -10.34 11.02 -19.21
CA ILE A 76 -9.05 10.58 -19.75
C ILE A 76 -7.93 11.61 -19.51
N PRO A 77 -8.10 12.92 -19.82
CA PRO A 77 -7.05 13.92 -19.59
C PRO A 77 -6.67 14.09 -18.11
N ASN A 78 -7.58 13.79 -17.17
CA ASN A 78 -7.30 13.87 -15.74
C ASN A 78 -6.82 12.54 -15.14
N MET A 79 -6.75 11.47 -15.94
CA MET A 79 -6.21 10.16 -15.56
C MET A 79 -4.79 9.91 -16.09
N GLU A 80 -4.32 10.69 -17.05
CA GLU A 80 -2.95 10.59 -17.59
C GLU A 80 -1.90 10.83 -16.50
N PHE A 81 -0.78 10.11 -16.59
CA PHE A 81 0.38 10.31 -15.72
C PHE A 81 1.13 11.59 -16.10
N ARG A 82 1.01 12.63 -15.28
CA ARG A 82 1.56 13.96 -15.59
C ARG A 82 3.03 14.04 -15.18
N PRO A 83 3.81 15.00 -15.73
CA PRO A 83 5.17 15.27 -15.28
C PRO A 83 5.28 15.50 -13.77
N SER A 84 4.31 16.18 -13.15
CA SER A 84 4.29 16.38 -11.70
C SER A 84 4.07 15.09 -10.90
N ASP A 85 3.36 14.12 -11.48
CA ASP A 85 3.16 12.81 -10.85
C ASP A 85 4.45 11.97 -10.96
N GLU A 86 5.22 12.16 -12.04
CA GLU A 86 6.55 11.58 -12.28
C GLU A 86 7.59 12.14 -11.32
N GLU A 87 7.64 13.47 -11.17
CA GLU A 87 8.46 14.14 -10.15
C GLU A 87 8.10 13.64 -8.74
N LEU A 88 6.82 13.51 -8.39
CA LEU A 88 6.41 12.98 -7.08
C LEU A 88 6.84 11.52 -6.90
N PHE A 89 6.70 10.69 -7.94
CA PHE A 89 7.08 9.27 -7.92
C PHE A 89 8.60 9.08 -7.73
N GLU A 90 9.42 9.95 -8.33
CA GLU A 90 10.88 9.86 -8.30
C GLU A 90 11.51 10.58 -7.09
N ASP A 91 11.10 11.83 -6.83
CA ASP A 91 11.74 12.71 -5.87
C ASP A 91 11.12 12.63 -4.45
N ASN A 92 9.85 12.24 -4.34
CA ASN A 92 9.18 12.09 -3.04
C ASN A 92 8.30 10.81 -3.00
N PRO A 93 8.94 9.63 -3.12
CA PRO A 93 8.23 8.37 -3.18
C PRO A 93 7.43 8.06 -1.91
N GLU A 94 7.86 8.51 -0.74
CA GLU A 94 7.13 8.33 0.52
C GLU A 94 5.73 8.94 0.44
N GLU A 95 5.65 10.19 -0.04
CA GLU A 95 4.37 10.88 -0.20
C GLU A 95 3.53 10.21 -1.29
N TYR A 96 4.13 9.79 -2.41
CA TYR A 96 3.43 9.04 -3.46
C TYR A 96 2.79 7.76 -2.91
N ILE A 97 3.55 6.95 -2.15
CA ILE A 97 3.10 5.69 -1.57
C ILE A 97 1.99 5.92 -0.54
N ARG A 98 2.18 6.88 0.37
CA ARG A 98 1.21 7.22 1.42
C ARG A 98 -0.15 7.57 0.83
N ARG A 99 -0.13 8.49 -0.14
CA ARG A 99 -1.31 8.93 -0.89
C ARG A 99 -2.07 7.75 -1.49
N ASP A 100 -1.35 6.86 -2.16
CA ASP A 100 -1.97 5.80 -2.94
C ASP A 100 -2.41 4.59 -2.10
N ILE A 101 -1.60 4.14 -1.14
CA ILE A 101 -1.89 2.95 -0.31
C ILE A 101 -2.88 3.28 0.83
N GLU A 102 -2.71 4.41 1.51
CA GLU A 102 -3.52 4.77 2.67
C GLU A 102 -4.84 5.44 2.27
N GLY A 103 -4.93 5.93 1.02
CA GLY A 103 -6.11 6.59 0.50
C GLY A 103 -6.38 7.95 1.13
N SER A 104 -5.34 8.60 1.68
CA SER A 104 -5.37 9.98 2.18
C SER A 104 -5.55 11.02 1.06
N ASP A 105 -5.51 10.57 -0.19
CA ASP A 105 -5.48 11.34 -1.43
C ASP A 105 -6.87 11.74 -1.95
N VAL A 106 -7.67 12.42 -1.12
CA VAL A 106 -9.00 12.90 -1.53
C VAL A 106 -8.91 13.99 -2.61
N ASP A 107 -7.73 14.59 -2.82
CA ASP A 107 -7.56 15.81 -3.61
C ASP A 107 -6.78 15.69 -4.93
N THR A 108 -6.37 14.49 -5.37
CA THR A 108 -5.70 14.34 -6.69
C THR A 108 -6.67 14.19 -7.86
N ARG A 109 -6.29 14.73 -9.02
CA ARG A 109 -7.12 14.68 -10.24
C ARG A 109 -7.40 13.25 -10.68
N ARG A 110 -6.36 12.40 -10.70
CA ARG A 110 -6.48 10.98 -11.08
C ARG A 110 -7.52 10.28 -10.21
N ARG A 111 -7.47 10.51 -8.89
CA ARG A 111 -8.42 9.92 -7.96
C ARG A 111 -9.85 10.44 -8.16
N ALA A 112 -10.02 11.75 -8.26
CA ALA A 112 -11.34 12.37 -8.46
C ALA A 112 -11.99 11.95 -9.79
N ALA A 113 -11.20 11.81 -10.86
CA ALA A 113 -11.66 11.29 -12.14
C ALA A 113 -12.11 9.82 -12.02
N CYS A 114 -11.35 8.99 -11.29
CA CYS A 114 -11.75 7.61 -11.03
C CYS A 114 -13.01 7.48 -10.20
N ASP A 115 -13.18 8.33 -9.19
CA ASP A 115 -14.38 8.28 -8.35
C ASP A 115 -15.62 8.75 -9.13
N LEU A 116 -15.49 9.71 -10.05
CA LEU A 116 -16.53 10.04 -11.03
C LEU A 116 -16.86 8.83 -11.94
N VAL A 117 -15.86 8.13 -12.49
CA VAL A 117 -16.08 6.93 -13.30
C VAL A 117 -16.82 5.85 -12.50
N LYS A 118 -16.39 5.56 -11.27
CA LYS A 118 -17.03 4.57 -10.40
C LYS A 118 -18.49 4.91 -10.15
N VAL A 119 -18.82 6.17 -9.87
CA VAL A 119 -20.20 6.61 -9.65
C VAL A 119 -21.03 6.44 -10.93
N LEU A 120 -20.55 6.92 -12.08
CA LEU A 120 -21.26 6.79 -13.34
C LEU A 120 -21.48 5.31 -13.73
N SER A 121 -20.49 4.45 -13.50
CA SER A 121 -20.57 3.01 -13.75
C SER A 121 -21.58 2.28 -12.87
N ARG A 122 -22.00 2.83 -11.72
CA ARG A 122 -23.08 2.23 -10.91
C ARG A 122 -24.44 2.32 -11.59
N PHE A 123 -24.67 3.35 -12.41
CA PHE A 123 -25.97 3.60 -13.05
C PHE A 123 -25.98 3.28 -14.54
N PHE A 124 -24.83 3.40 -15.20
CA PHE A 124 -24.71 3.28 -16.65
C PHE A 124 -23.67 2.22 -17.05
N GLU A 125 -23.59 1.12 -16.31
CA GLU A 125 -22.50 0.14 -16.39
C GLU A 125 -22.19 -0.32 -17.83
N GLU A 126 -23.17 -0.84 -18.56
CA GLU A 126 -22.98 -1.33 -19.93
C GLU A 126 -22.52 -0.23 -20.90
N LYS A 127 -23.12 0.97 -20.80
CA LYS A 127 -22.76 2.13 -21.63
C LYS A 127 -21.33 2.57 -21.35
N MET A 128 -20.97 2.67 -20.07
CA MET A 128 -19.62 3.04 -19.63
C MET A 128 -18.59 2.00 -20.11
N MET A 129 -18.86 0.71 -19.94
CA MET A 129 -17.95 -0.33 -20.44
C MET A 129 -17.75 -0.27 -21.95
N THR A 130 -18.81 -0.01 -22.71
CA THR A 130 -18.72 0.11 -24.17
C THR A 130 -17.87 1.32 -24.58
N ILE A 131 -18.13 2.49 -23.99
CA ILE A 131 -17.41 3.74 -24.31
C ILE A 131 -15.94 3.62 -23.89
N PHE A 132 -15.68 3.32 -22.61
CA PHE A 132 -14.32 3.26 -22.09
C PHE A 132 -13.53 2.07 -22.65
N GLY A 133 -14.20 0.96 -23.00
CA GLY A 133 -13.56 -0.20 -23.62
C GLY A 133 -12.85 0.13 -24.94
N GLN A 134 -13.43 1.02 -25.75
CA GLN A 134 -12.81 1.49 -27.00
C GLN A 134 -11.52 2.28 -26.73
N TYR A 135 -11.55 3.19 -25.75
CA TYR A 135 -10.37 3.96 -25.36
C TYR A 135 -9.28 3.09 -24.73
N VAL A 136 -9.64 2.13 -23.87
CA VAL A 136 -8.70 1.16 -23.30
C VAL A 136 -8.00 0.37 -24.40
N GLN A 137 -8.74 -0.15 -25.38
CA GLN A 137 -8.15 -0.86 -26.51
C GLN A 137 -7.22 0.02 -27.33
N ALA A 138 -7.61 1.27 -27.62
CA ALA A 138 -6.75 2.21 -28.35
C ALA A 138 -5.44 2.50 -27.59
N MET A 139 -5.51 2.76 -26.29
CA MET A 139 -4.34 3.03 -25.44
C MET A 139 -3.41 1.81 -25.33
N LEU A 140 -3.97 0.60 -25.17
CA LEU A 140 -3.19 -0.63 -25.15
C LEU A 140 -2.54 -0.94 -26.50
N GLN A 141 -3.22 -0.65 -27.61
CA GLN A 141 -2.70 -0.80 -28.97
C GLN A 141 -1.59 0.21 -29.27
N GLN A 142 -1.72 1.44 -28.76
CA GLN A 142 -0.65 2.44 -28.87
C GLN A 142 0.63 1.94 -28.21
N TYR A 143 0.52 1.41 -26.98
CA TYR A 143 1.67 0.85 -26.27
C TYR A 143 2.24 -0.42 -26.91
N SER A 144 1.39 -1.30 -27.46
CA SER A 144 1.86 -2.51 -28.14
C SER A 144 2.66 -2.19 -29.40
N THR A 145 2.34 -1.07 -30.06
CA THR A 145 3.04 -0.56 -31.24
C THR A 145 4.34 0.16 -30.86
N ASP A 146 4.31 0.94 -29.78
CA ASP A 146 5.45 1.69 -29.29
C ASP A 146 5.54 1.64 -27.76
N SER A 147 6.55 0.93 -27.24
CA SER A 147 6.76 0.81 -25.80
C SER A 147 7.10 2.14 -25.11
N ALA A 148 7.51 3.18 -25.84
CA ALA A 148 7.70 4.52 -25.27
C ALA A 148 6.37 5.18 -24.89
N SER A 149 5.25 4.72 -25.46
CA SER A 149 3.89 5.15 -25.12
C SER A 149 3.37 4.52 -23.82
N TRP A 150 4.24 4.34 -22.82
CA TRP A 150 3.90 3.68 -21.55
C TRP A 150 2.81 4.41 -20.75
N LYS A 151 2.71 5.74 -20.86
CA LYS A 151 1.67 6.55 -20.22
C LYS A 151 0.25 6.17 -20.68
N ALA A 152 0.11 5.76 -21.94
CA ALA A 152 -1.15 5.23 -22.45
C ALA A 152 -1.52 3.91 -21.76
N LYS A 153 -0.54 3.02 -21.57
CA LYS A 153 -0.77 1.77 -20.84
C LYS A 153 -1.10 2.01 -19.36
N ASP A 154 -0.38 2.89 -18.66
CA ASP A 154 -0.71 3.27 -17.27
C ASP A 154 -2.16 3.78 -17.18
N ALA A 155 -2.56 4.72 -18.03
CA ALA A 155 -3.94 5.24 -18.04
C ALA A 155 -4.98 4.12 -18.31
N ALA A 156 -4.68 3.19 -19.22
CA ALA A 156 -5.54 2.04 -19.48
C ALA A 156 -5.65 1.09 -18.28
N LEU A 157 -4.54 0.75 -17.62
CA LEU A 157 -4.53 -0.09 -16.42
C LEU A 157 -5.33 0.56 -15.27
N TYR A 158 -5.13 1.86 -15.07
CA TYR A 158 -5.81 2.63 -14.02
C TYR A 158 -7.32 2.74 -14.28
N LEU A 159 -7.71 2.90 -15.55
CA LEU A 159 -9.11 2.95 -15.97
C LEU A 159 -9.82 1.61 -15.82
N VAL A 160 -9.21 0.51 -16.28
CA VAL A 160 -9.78 -0.84 -16.10
C VAL A 160 -9.95 -1.16 -14.63
N THR A 161 -8.95 -0.83 -13.81
CA THR A 161 -9.02 -0.98 -12.35
C THR A 161 -10.23 -0.25 -11.76
N SER A 162 -10.47 0.99 -12.21
CA SER A 162 -11.56 1.83 -11.71
C SER A 162 -12.93 1.36 -12.17
N LEU A 163 -13.05 0.93 -13.43
CA LEU A 163 -14.26 0.37 -14.01
C LEU A 163 -14.63 -0.98 -13.40
N ALA A 164 -13.64 -1.79 -13.05
CA ALA A 164 -13.86 -3.09 -12.44
C ALA A 164 -14.28 -2.98 -10.97
N SER A 165 -13.73 -2.05 -10.20
CA SER A 165 -13.98 -1.94 -8.76
C SER A 165 -15.40 -1.45 -8.43
N ARG A 166 -16.09 -2.13 -7.50
CA ARG A 166 -17.42 -1.70 -6.96
C ARG A 166 -17.41 -1.43 -5.46
N GLY A 167 -16.63 -2.21 -4.70
CA GLY A 167 -16.50 -2.07 -3.26
C GLY A 167 -15.14 -2.55 -2.77
N GLN A 168 -14.63 -1.94 -1.69
CA GLN A 168 -13.31 -2.25 -1.16
C GLN A 168 -13.26 -2.18 0.37
N THR A 169 -12.33 -2.91 0.97
CA THR A 169 -11.95 -2.78 2.38
C THR A 169 -10.43 -2.80 2.51
N GLN A 170 -9.87 -2.18 3.56
CA GLN A 170 -8.42 -2.21 3.79
C GLN A 170 -7.88 -3.64 3.98
N LYS A 171 -8.68 -4.52 4.61
CA LYS A 171 -8.31 -5.90 4.90
C LYS A 171 -8.31 -6.78 3.65
N HIS A 172 -9.40 -6.76 2.87
CA HIS A 172 -9.59 -7.66 1.73
C HIS A 172 -9.27 -7.05 0.37
N GLY A 173 -8.93 -5.76 0.29
CA GLY A 173 -8.80 -5.07 -1.00
C GLY A 173 -10.17 -4.92 -1.64
N ILE A 174 -10.26 -5.07 -2.97
CA ILE A 174 -11.53 -5.06 -3.70
C ILE A 174 -12.33 -6.32 -3.33
N THR A 175 -13.57 -6.12 -2.90
CA THR A 175 -14.48 -7.20 -2.48
C THR A 175 -15.64 -7.42 -3.44
N GLN A 176 -15.91 -6.45 -4.31
CA GLN A 176 -16.97 -6.51 -5.31
C GLN A 176 -16.48 -5.92 -6.62
N THR A 177 -16.81 -6.59 -7.73
CA THR A 177 -16.40 -6.15 -9.07
C THR A 177 -17.53 -6.22 -10.08
N SER A 178 -17.34 -5.51 -11.18
CA SER A 178 -18.15 -5.69 -12.39
C SER A 178 -18.02 -7.11 -12.93
N THR A 179 -19.12 -7.67 -13.43
CA THR A 179 -19.12 -8.93 -14.19
C THR A 179 -18.72 -8.75 -15.65
N LEU A 180 -18.66 -7.50 -16.13
CA LEU A 180 -18.33 -7.18 -17.53
C LEU A 180 -16.82 -7.13 -17.80
N VAL A 181 -15.98 -7.26 -16.76
CA VAL A 181 -14.53 -7.26 -16.87
C VAL A 181 -13.97 -8.56 -16.31
N SER A 182 -13.34 -9.36 -17.16
CA SER A 182 -12.62 -10.55 -16.72
C SER A 182 -11.27 -10.14 -16.11
N LEU A 183 -11.22 -10.03 -14.78
CA LEU A 183 -9.98 -9.71 -14.05
C LEU A 183 -8.86 -10.73 -14.29
N PRO A 184 -9.13 -12.06 -14.32
CA PRO A 184 -8.09 -13.04 -14.56
C PRO A 184 -7.48 -12.90 -15.96
N ASP A 185 -8.31 -12.70 -16.99
CA ASP A 185 -7.83 -12.55 -18.36
C ASP A 185 -7.02 -11.27 -18.52
N PHE A 186 -7.50 -10.15 -17.97
CA PHE A 186 -6.78 -8.89 -17.99
C PHE A 186 -5.43 -9.00 -17.25
N CYS A 187 -5.42 -9.71 -16.12
CA CYS A 187 -4.20 -10.01 -15.37
C CYS A 187 -3.20 -10.81 -16.21
N ALA A 188 -3.65 -11.89 -16.86
CA ALA A 188 -2.81 -12.72 -17.72
C ALA A 188 -2.27 -11.97 -18.94
N GLN A 189 -3.07 -11.11 -19.57
CA GLN A 189 -2.72 -10.43 -20.82
C GLN A 189 -1.87 -9.17 -20.62
N HIS A 190 -2.10 -8.41 -19.54
CA HIS A 190 -1.52 -7.07 -19.40
C HIS A 190 -0.68 -6.86 -18.15
N ILE A 191 -0.93 -7.62 -17.07
CA ILE A 191 -0.27 -7.45 -15.76
C ILE A 191 0.91 -8.40 -15.63
N MET A 192 0.68 -9.71 -15.78
CA MET A 192 1.72 -10.74 -15.65
C MET A 192 2.90 -10.52 -16.61
N PRO A 193 2.70 -10.14 -17.89
CA PRO A 193 3.82 -9.88 -18.79
C PRO A 193 4.71 -8.73 -18.32
N GLU A 194 4.14 -7.68 -17.70
CA GLU A 194 4.93 -6.58 -17.14
C GLU A 194 5.78 -7.05 -15.95
N LEU A 195 5.21 -7.87 -15.06
CA LEU A 195 5.94 -8.46 -13.93
C LEU A 195 6.99 -9.48 -14.37
N GLN A 196 6.84 -10.10 -15.54
CA GLN A 196 7.78 -11.09 -16.07
C GLN A 196 8.94 -10.49 -16.86
N LYS A 197 8.87 -9.21 -17.27
CA LYS A 197 9.98 -8.56 -18.00
C LYS A 197 11.31 -8.69 -17.23
N PRO A 198 12.42 -9.07 -17.88
CA PRO A 198 13.69 -9.33 -17.20
C PRO A 198 14.20 -8.16 -16.36
N ASP A 199 14.13 -6.95 -16.91
CA ASP A 199 14.50 -5.74 -16.18
C ASP A 199 13.36 -5.31 -15.24
N VAL A 200 13.65 -5.30 -13.94
CA VAL A 200 12.74 -4.84 -12.88
C VAL A 200 12.69 -3.32 -12.77
N ASN A 201 13.69 -2.62 -13.32
CA ASN A 201 13.79 -1.17 -13.33
C ASN A 201 13.27 -0.53 -14.62
N ALA A 202 12.97 -1.34 -15.65
CA ALA A 202 12.36 -0.85 -16.87
C ALA A 202 10.93 -0.35 -16.61
N VAL A 203 10.71 0.93 -16.92
CA VAL A 203 9.43 1.65 -16.76
C VAL A 203 8.80 1.41 -15.37
N PRO A 204 9.39 1.96 -14.30
CA PRO A 204 9.00 1.67 -12.92
C PRO A 204 7.50 1.88 -12.63
N VAL A 205 6.87 2.87 -13.26
CA VAL A 205 5.44 3.16 -13.08
C VAL A 205 4.58 1.95 -13.50
N LEU A 206 4.84 1.35 -14.67
CA LEU A 206 4.08 0.16 -15.11
C LEU A 206 4.32 -1.06 -14.21
N LYS A 207 5.50 -1.16 -13.58
CA LYS A 207 5.77 -2.20 -12.57
C LYS A 207 4.94 -1.95 -11.32
N ALA A 208 4.92 -0.71 -10.83
CA ALA A 208 4.10 -0.32 -9.69
C ALA A 208 2.61 -0.58 -9.97
N ASP A 209 2.10 -0.21 -11.15
CA ASP A 209 0.71 -0.47 -11.55
C ASP A 209 0.38 -1.96 -11.58
N ALA A 210 1.28 -2.76 -12.16
CA ALA A 210 1.08 -4.20 -12.26
C ALA A 210 1.06 -4.87 -10.87
N ILE A 211 2.00 -4.49 -9.99
CA ILE A 211 2.04 -4.96 -8.61
C ILE A 211 0.78 -4.53 -7.86
N LYS A 212 0.37 -3.26 -8.01
CA LYS A 212 -0.82 -2.71 -7.38
C LYS A 212 -2.09 -3.41 -7.83
N TYR A 213 -2.20 -3.79 -9.11
CA TYR A 213 -3.34 -4.55 -9.61
C TYR A 213 -3.46 -5.89 -8.87
N VAL A 214 -2.36 -6.63 -8.73
CA VAL A 214 -2.33 -7.88 -7.94
C VAL A 214 -2.70 -7.58 -6.48
N MET A 215 -2.13 -6.52 -5.90
CA MET A 215 -2.41 -6.11 -4.53
C MET A 215 -3.90 -5.89 -4.31
N ILE A 216 -4.57 -5.03 -5.08
CA ILE A 216 -5.95 -4.63 -4.80
C ILE A 216 -6.97 -5.71 -5.16
N PHE A 217 -6.72 -6.54 -6.20
CA PHE A 217 -7.63 -7.60 -6.63
C PHE A 217 -7.29 -8.99 -6.06
N ARG A 218 -6.32 -9.10 -5.13
CA ARG A 218 -5.86 -10.35 -4.52
C ARG A 218 -6.95 -11.28 -3.96
N SER A 219 -8.09 -10.74 -3.54
CA SER A 219 -9.22 -11.54 -3.02
C SER A 219 -10.20 -12.02 -4.10
N LEU A 220 -10.04 -11.57 -5.35
CA LEU A 220 -10.91 -11.90 -6.47
C LEU A 220 -10.17 -12.62 -7.61
N LEU A 221 -8.85 -12.48 -7.68
CA LEU A 221 -8.02 -13.24 -8.60
C LEU A 221 -7.95 -14.72 -8.18
N PRO A 222 -7.77 -15.65 -9.13
CA PRO A 222 -7.56 -17.06 -8.81
C PRO A 222 -6.36 -17.23 -7.89
N LYS A 223 -6.51 -18.12 -6.90
CA LYS A 223 -5.48 -18.36 -5.87
C LYS A 223 -4.13 -18.71 -6.48
N GLU A 224 -4.13 -19.50 -7.57
CA GLU A 224 -2.92 -19.94 -8.28
C GLU A 224 -2.17 -18.75 -8.87
N VAL A 225 -2.89 -17.74 -9.37
CA VAL A 225 -2.30 -16.50 -9.90
C VAL A 225 -1.73 -15.65 -8.77
N VAL A 226 -2.46 -15.52 -7.66
CA VAL A 226 -2.02 -14.72 -6.50
C VAL A 226 -0.79 -15.33 -5.84
N VAL A 227 -0.84 -16.61 -5.48
CA VAL A 227 0.30 -17.31 -4.88
C VAL A 227 1.45 -17.45 -5.87
N GLY A 228 1.16 -17.76 -7.14
CA GLY A 228 2.15 -17.85 -8.21
C GLY A 228 2.85 -16.53 -8.54
N SER A 229 2.31 -15.38 -8.10
CA SER A 229 2.96 -14.08 -8.25
C SER A 229 4.08 -13.82 -7.24
N LEU A 230 4.15 -14.57 -6.13
CA LEU A 230 5.13 -14.34 -5.06
C LEU A 230 6.59 -14.33 -5.53
N PRO A 231 7.08 -15.27 -6.35
CA PRO A 231 8.45 -15.22 -6.85
C PRO A 231 8.74 -13.95 -7.67
N LEU A 232 7.76 -13.48 -8.44
CA LEU A 232 7.89 -12.23 -9.20
C LEU A 232 7.93 -11.03 -8.26
N LEU A 233 7.08 -10.99 -7.23
CA LEU A 233 7.09 -9.91 -6.23
C LEU A 233 8.41 -9.86 -5.47
N VAL A 234 8.94 -11.01 -5.03
CA VAL A 234 10.26 -11.12 -4.38
C VAL A 234 11.35 -10.56 -5.27
N ARG A 235 11.32 -10.87 -6.57
CA ARG A 235 12.27 -10.32 -7.55
C ARG A 235 12.20 -8.79 -7.65
N HIS A 236 11.00 -8.19 -7.57
CA HIS A 236 10.83 -6.74 -7.63
C HIS A 236 11.25 -6.01 -6.33
N LEU A 237 11.55 -6.72 -5.25
CA LEU A 237 12.22 -6.11 -4.08
C LEU A 237 13.61 -5.56 -4.45
N GLN A 238 14.21 -6.03 -5.54
CA GLN A 238 15.50 -5.54 -6.04
C GLN A 238 15.40 -4.25 -6.87
N ALA A 239 14.19 -3.71 -7.06
CA ALA A 239 14.01 -2.49 -7.84
C ALA A 239 14.63 -1.27 -7.14
N ASN A 240 15.29 -0.41 -7.93
CA ASN A 240 15.86 0.84 -7.46
C ASN A 240 14.77 1.85 -7.08
N SER A 241 13.63 1.83 -7.75
CA SER A 241 12.49 2.69 -7.38
C SER A 241 11.94 2.30 -6.01
N VAL A 242 11.89 3.27 -5.10
CA VAL A 242 11.30 3.11 -3.77
C VAL A 242 9.84 2.69 -3.86
N VAL A 243 9.07 3.28 -4.78
CA VAL A 243 7.66 2.92 -4.99
C VAL A 243 7.52 1.45 -5.38
N VAL A 244 8.31 0.95 -6.34
CA VAL A 244 8.19 -0.42 -6.84
C VAL A 244 8.49 -1.46 -5.77
N HIS A 245 9.64 -1.35 -5.08
CA HIS A 245 9.98 -2.35 -4.06
C HIS A 245 9.05 -2.25 -2.83
N THR A 246 8.54 -1.05 -2.53
CA THR A 246 7.55 -0.86 -1.44
C THR A 246 6.23 -1.53 -1.80
N TYR A 247 5.76 -1.36 -3.03
CA TYR A 247 4.54 -1.99 -3.51
C TYR A 247 4.69 -3.51 -3.53
N ALA A 248 5.87 -4.01 -3.94
CA ALA A 248 6.18 -5.44 -3.88
C ALA A 248 6.11 -5.96 -2.44
N ALA A 249 6.79 -5.30 -1.49
CA ALA A 249 6.77 -5.66 -0.08
C ALA A 249 5.35 -5.64 0.50
N CYS A 250 4.58 -4.57 0.27
CA CYS A 250 3.21 -4.45 0.74
C CYS A 250 2.31 -5.54 0.14
N THR A 251 2.46 -5.84 -1.16
CA THR A 251 1.69 -6.91 -1.81
C THR A 251 1.99 -8.27 -1.20
N ILE A 252 3.27 -8.56 -0.91
CA ILE A 252 3.67 -9.79 -0.21
C ILE A 252 3.00 -9.87 1.17
N ASP A 253 3.08 -8.82 2.01
CA ASP A 253 2.40 -8.81 3.33
C ASP A 253 0.90 -9.11 3.19
N LYS A 254 0.25 -8.46 2.22
CA LYS A 254 -1.19 -8.64 1.97
C LYS A 254 -1.53 -10.05 1.51
N ILE A 255 -0.70 -10.69 0.68
CA ILE A 255 -0.91 -12.08 0.23
C ILE A 255 -0.74 -13.06 1.40
N LEU A 256 0.30 -12.87 2.23
CA LEU A 256 0.57 -13.71 3.40
C LEU A 256 -0.54 -13.64 4.47
N LEU A 257 -1.36 -12.58 4.44
CA LEU A 257 -2.51 -12.40 5.31
C LEU A 257 -3.81 -13.04 4.80
N ILE A 258 -3.87 -13.48 3.55
CA ILE A 258 -5.10 -14.03 2.99
C ILE A 258 -5.41 -15.38 3.66
N LYS A 259 -6.66 -15.53 4.07
CA LYS A 259 -7.20 -16.77 4.63
C LYS A 259 -8.42 -17.21 3.85
N GLU A 260 -8.54 -18.51 3.67
CA GLU A 260 -9.68 -19.20 3.09
C GLU A 260 -10.14 -20.25 4.10
N ASN A 261 -11.41 -20.18 4.53
CA ASN A 261 -11.95 -21.03 5.60
C ASN A 261 -11.06 -21.02 6.86
N ASP A 262 -10.66 -19.82 7.30
CA ASP A 262 -9.73 -19.55 8.42
C ASP A 262 -8.31 -20.12 8.30
N LYS A 263 -7.97 -20.77 7.18
CA LYS A 263 -6.62 -21.27 6.89
C LYS A 263 -5.88 -20.31 6.00
N ALA A 264 -4.60 -20.03 6.32
CA ALA A 264 -3.75 -19.22 5.46
C ALA A 264 -3.60 -19.89 4.09
N ILE A 265 -3.74 -19.11 3.02
CA ILE A 265 -3.58 -19.65 1.65
C ILE A 265 -2.12 -19.86 1.26
N VAL A 266 -1.20 -19.22 1.98
CA VAL A 266 0.26 -19.40 1.91
C VAL A 266 0.73 -19.88 3.28
N SER A 267 1.21 -21.11 3.33
CA SER A 267 1.78 -21.71 4.54
C SER A 267 3.27 -21.38 4.69
N SER A 268 3.85 -21.75 5.84
CA SER A 268 5.30 -21.74 6.03
C SER A 268 6.01 -22.59 4.97
N GLU A 269 5.41 -23.72 4.57
CA GLU A 269 5.95 -24.64 3.56
C GLU A 269 6.01 -24.00 2.18
N ASP A 270 4.96 -23.28 1.80
CA ASP A 270 4.88 -22.59 0.50
C ASP A 270 5.87 -21.42 0.40
N LEU A 271 6.12 -20.71 1.50
CA LEU A 271 7.01 -19.55 1.53
C LEU A 271 8.50 -19.94 1.62
N SER A 272 8.80 -21.11 2.20
CA SER A 272 10.17 -21.55 2.47
C SER A 272 11.11 -21.55 1.26
N PRO A 273 10.70 -22.00 0.06
CA PRO A 273 11.57 -21.97 -1.12
C PRO A 273 12.02 -20.57 -1.52
N LEU A 274 11.26 -19.53 -1.12
CA LEU A 274 11.55 -18.13 -1.42
C LEU A 274 12.25 -17.40 -0.26
N ALA A 275 12.42 -18.05 0.90
CA ALA A 275 12.82 -17.38 2.14
C ALA A 275 14.16 -16.63 2.02
N THR A 276 15.17 -17.26 1.40
CA THR A 276 16.49 -16.63 1.22
C THR A 276 16.40 -15.34 0.40
N GLU A 277 15.76 -15.40 -0.77
CA GLU A 277 15.63 -14.26 -1.68
C GLU A 277 14.73 -13.17 -1.10
N LEU A 278 13.63 -13.57 -0.45
CA LEU A 278 12.69 -12.67 0.22
C LEU A 278 13.38 -11.88 1.34
N LEU A 279 14.03 -12.57 2.27
CA LEU A 279 14.65 -11.94 3.43
C LEU A 279 15.85 -11.09 3.02
N THR A 280 16.69 -11.59 2.10
CA THR A 280 17.82 -10.81 1.57
C THR A 280 17.33 -9.56 0.84
N GLY A 281 16.28 -9.70 0.01
CA GLY A 281 15.65 -8.59 -0.71
C GLY A 281 15.11 -7.53 0.25
N LEU A 282 14.29 -7.92 1.22
CA LEU A 282 13.70 -6.99 2.19
C LEU A 282 14.77 -6.27 3.03
N PHE A 283 15.73 -7.00 3.60
CA PHE A 283 16.77 -6.37 4.44
C PHE A 283 17.67 -5.43 3.63
N SER A 284 17.98 -5.77 2.37
CA SER A 284 18.75 -4.86 1.51
C SER A 284 18.07 -3.51 1.26
N ARG A 285 16.73 -3.45 1.32
CA ARG A 285 15.99 -2.18 1.15
C ARG A 285 16.15 -1.24 2.34
N LEU A 286 16.40 -1.77 3.54
CA LEU A 286 16.64 -0.95 4.73
C LEU A 286 17.98 -0.20 4.67
N ASP A 287 18.87 -0.56 3.74
CA ASP A 287 20.15 0.12 3.51
C ASP A 287 20.13 1.03 2.28
N GLN A 288 19.00 1.09 1.57
CA GLN A 288 18.83 1.92 0.39
C GLN A 288 18.43 3.36 0.78
N PRO A 289 19.08 4.40 0.21
CA PRO A 289 18.66 5.78 0.38
C PRO A 289 17.20 6.03 0.02
N GLY A 290 16.46 6.66 0.93
CA GLY A 290 15.03 6.92 0.81
C GLY A 290 14.12 5.76 1.23
N SER A 291 14.68 4.63 1.68
CA SER A 291 13.95 3.45 2.14
C SER A 291 14.47 2.89 3.47
N GLU A 292 15.33 3.61 4.18
CA GLU A 292 15.99 3.13 5.39
C GLU A 292 15.03 2.85 6.54
N GLU A 293 13.99 3.68 6.67
CA GLU A 293 12.90 3.56 7.65
C GLU A 293 11.55 3.22 6.97
N ASN A 294 11.59 2.46 5.87
CA ASN A 294 10.39 2.09 5.12
C ASN A 294 9.49 1.12 5.92
N GLU A 295 8.38 1.65 6.45
CA GLU A 295 7.47 0.91 7.32
C GLU A 295 6.83 -0.32 6.65
N TYR A 296 6.58 -0.26 5.34
CA TYR A 296 5.98 -1.35 4.59
C TYR A 296 6.97 -2.50 4.43
N VAL A 297 8.25 -2.21 4.19
CA VAL A 297 9.33 -3.22 4.14
C VAL A 297 9.48 -3.87 5.52
N MET A 298 9.58 -3.09 6.59
CA MET A 298 9.73 -3.64 7.95
C MET A 298 8.51 -4.48 8.37
N LYS A 299 7.30 -4.05 8.01
CA LYS A 299 6.08 -4.83 8.21
C LYS A 299 6.13 -6.17 7.46
N THR A 300 6.63 -6.19 6.23
CA THR A 300 6.76 -7.42 5.45
C THR A 300 7.86 -8.33 6.01
N ILE A 301 8.93 -7.78 6.59
CA ILE A 301 9.92 -8.58 7.36
C ILE A 301 9.22 -9.26 8.54
N MET A 302 8.54 -8.49 9.39
CA MET A 302 7.77 -9.01 10.53
C MET A 302 6.78 -10.10 10.09
N ARG A 303 6.02 -9.84 9.01
CA ARG A 303 5.06 -10.81 8.45
C ARG A 303 5.76 -12.09 7.98
N SER A 304 6.90 -11.96 7.30
CA SER A 304 7.65 -13.11 6.80
C SER A 304 8.17 -13.98 7.94
N PHE A 305 8.66 -13.38 9.04
CA PHE A 305 9.06 -14.09 10.26
C PHE A 305 7.86 -14.82 10.87
N SER A 306 6.72 -14.13 10.98
CA SER A 306 5.47 -14.72 11.47
C SER A 306 4.93 -15.84 10.58
N THR A 307 5.19 -15.84 9.27
CA THR A 307 4.75 -16.93 8.39
C THR A 307 5.73 -18.10 8.39
N LEU A 308 7.03 -17.83 8.37
CA LEU A 308 8.08 -18.86 8.34
C LEU A 308 8.23 -19.61 9.67
N GLN A 309 7.96 -18.95 10.81
CA GLN A 309 8.12 -19.54 12.15
C GLN A 309 9.53 -20.13 12.33
N GLU A 310 9.67 -21.37 12.79
CA GLU A 310 10.98 -22.01 13.05
C GLU A 310 11.88 -22.07 11.81
N ARG A 311 11.32 -21.98 10.60
CA ARG A 311 12.09 -21.97 9.35
C ARG A 311 12.88 -20.68 9.12
N VAL A 312 12.67 -19.63 9.93
CA VAL A 312 13.50 -18.42 9.89
C VAL A 312 14.82 -18.58 10.63
N VAL A 313 14.93 -19.56 11.55
CA VAL A 313 16.10 -19.74 12.44
C VAL A 313 17.44 -19.78 11.70
N PRO A 314 17.59 -20.48 10.55
CA PRO A 314 18.86 -20.51 9.82
C PRO A 314 19.36 -19.13 9.35
N PHE A 315 18.47 -18.13 9.23
CA PHE A 315 18.80 -16.79 8.77
C PHE A 315 19.09 -15.81 9.92
N LEU A 316 18.61 -16.11 11.13
CA LEU A 316 18.64 -15.15 12.25
C LEU A 316 20.06 -14.75 12.69
N ALA A 317 21.05 -15.63 12.52
CA ALA A 317 22.44 -15.31 12.86
C ALA A 317 22.97 -14.10 12.07
N GLU A 318 22.51 -13.91 10.82
CA GLU A 318 22.87 -12.76 9.99
C GLU A 318 21.90 -11.58 10.16
N LEU A 319 20.61 -11.87 10.32
CA LEU A 319 19.56 -10.84 10.32
C LEU A 319 19.42 -10.11 11.66
N LEU A 320 19.64 -10.79 12.79
CA LEU A 320 19.51 -10.17 14.12
C LEU A 320 20.48 -9.00 14.33
N PRO A 321 21.78 -9.11 14.00
CA PRO A 321 22.70 -7.97 14.08
C PRO A 321 22.21 -6.75 13.28
N LYS A 322 21.66 -6.98 12.08
CA LYS A 322 21.10 -5.88 11.25
C LYS A 322 19.90 -5.22 11.93
N LEU A 323 19.02 -5.99 12.57
CA LEU A 323 17.88 -5.44 13.32
C LEU A 323 18.33 -4.64 14.55
N THR A 324 19.31 -5.13 15.29
CA THR A 324 19.85 -4.43 16.47
C THR A 324 20.59 -3.14 16.07
N ASP A 325 21.33 -3.17 14.97
CA ASP A 325 21.99 -1.97 14.43
C ASP A 325 20.97 -0.92 13.99
N LYS A 326 19.90 -1.35 13.30
CA LYS A 326 18.80 -0.43 12.95
C LYS A 326 18.12 0.13 14.19
N LEU A 327 17.84 -0.68 15.21
CA LEU A 327 17.29 -0.22 16.48
C LEU A 327 18.17 0.85 17.12
N ALA A 328 19.49 0.63 17.16
CA ALA A 328 20.44 1.61 17.69
C ALA A 328 20.45 2.93 16.92
N ILE A 329 20.24 2.89 15.59
CA ILE A 329 20.13 4.08 14.74
C ILE A 329 18.83 4.83 15.03
N VAL A 330 17.68 4.16 14.98
CA VAL A 330 16.37 4.81 15.15
C VAL A 330 16.13 5.29 16.59
N ALA A 331 16.77 4.68 17.59
CA ALA A 331 16.72 5.14 18.98
C ALA A 331 17.30 6.56 19.16
N ARG A 332 18.20 7.01 18.27
CA ARG A 332 18.76 8.37 18.32
C ARG A 332 17.77 9.42 17.81
N ASN A 333 16.82 9.02 16.95
CA ASN A 333 15.82 9.91 16.37
C ASN A 333 14.58 9.09 15.92
N PRO A 334 13.66 8.77 16.83
CA PRO A 334 12.52 7.90 16.55
C PRO A 334 11.46 8.66 15.72
N SER A 335 11.68 8.77 14.41
CA SER A 335 10.86 9.63 13.53
C SER A 335 9.67 8.90 12.86
N LYS A 336 9.75 7.58 12.69
CA LYS A 336 8.74 6.77 11.98
C LYS A 336 8.06 5.75 12.93
N PRO A 337 6.91 6.08 13.57
CA PRO A 337 6.31 5.23 14.61
C PRO A 337 5.86 3.84 14.13
N HIS A 338 5.31 3.73 12.91
CA HIS A 338 4.90 2.42 12.37
C HIS A 338 6.10 1.53 12.04
N PHE A 339 7.16 2.09 11.45
CA PHE A 339 8.42 1.37 11.25
C PHE A 339 8.97 0.84 12.57
N ASN A 340 9.06 1.71 13.58
CA ASN A 340 9.56 1.37 14.91
C ASN A 340 8.73 0.24 15.56
N HIS A 341 7.40 0.32 15.47
CA HIS A 341 6.50 -0.73 15.93
C HIS A 341 6.83 -2.08 15.28
N PHE A 342 6.92 -2.15 13.94
CA PHE A 342 7.21 -3.41 13.24
C PHE A 342 8.63 -3.91 13.49
N LEU A 343 9.60 -3.03 13.75
CA LEU A 343 10.95 -3.41 14.15
C LEU A 343 10.94 -4.12 15.51
N PHE A 344 10.27 -3.54 16.52
CA PHE A 344 10.14 -4.17 17.83
C PHE A 344 9.36 -5.49 17.78
N GLU A 345 8.26 -5.55 17.02
CA GLU A 345 7.50 -6.80 16.80
C GLU A 345 8.37 -7.88 16.15
N THR A 346 9.25 -7.51 15.20
CA THR A 346 10.18 -8.45 14.57
C THR A 346 11.19 -9.00 15.58
N LEU A 347 11.72 -8.16 16.48
CA LEU A 347 12.61 -8.60 17.58
C LEU A 347 11.89 -9.55 18.54
N VAL A 348 10.66 -9.22 18.93
CA VAL A 348 9.81 -10.08 19.77
C VAL A 348 9.55 -11.44 19.12
N LEU A 349 9.20 -11.45 17.83
CA LEU A 349 9.01 -12.69 17.07
C LEU A 349 10.30 -13.52 17.03
N SER A 350 11.45 -12.89 16.82
CA SER A 350 12.73 -13.58 16.80
C SER A 350 13.05 -14.25 18.13
N ILE A 351 12.84 -13.54 19.25
CA ILE A 351 13.00 -14.09 20.61
C ILE A 351 12.08 -15.30 20.79
N ARG A 352 10.79 -15.14 20.51
CA ARG A 352 9.79 -16.21 20.68
C ARG A 352 10.11 -17.45 19.85
N ILE A 353 10.47 -17.27 18.58
CA ILE A 353 10.77 -18.37 17.66
C ILE A 353 12.01 -19.15 18.13
N VAL A 354 13.10 -18.46 18.44
CA VAL A 354 14.36 -19.12 18.83
C VAL A 354 14.22 -19.78 20.20
N CYS A 355 13.69 -19.06 21.19
CA CYS A 355 13.61 -19.54 22.57
C CYS A 355 12.60 -20.67 22.75
N LYS A 356 11.64 -20.82 21.84
CA LYS A 356 10.73 -21.98 21.80
C LYS A 356 11.49 -23.30 21.61
N SER A 357 12.58 -23.30 20.85
CA SER A 357 13.38 -24.51 20.58
C SER A 357 14.70 -24.55 21.35
N ASN A 358 15.23 -23.40 21.77
CA ASN A 358 16.46 -23.28 22.55
C ASN A 358 16.32 -22.20 23.62
N ILE A 359 15.91 -22.59 24.83
CA ILE A 359 15.68 -21.65 25.93
C ILE A 359 16.97 -20.97 26.41
N GLU A 360 18.14 -21.58 26.21
CA GLU A 360 19.44 -20.99 26.61
C GLU A 360 19.78 -19.75 25.75
N ALA A 361 19.17 -19.62 24.57
CA ALA A 361 19.34 -18.46 23.71
C ALA A 361 18.82 -17.14 24.33
N VAL A 362 17.99 -17.21 25.37
CA VAL A 362 17.53 -16.03 26.12
C VAL A 362 18.72 -15.19 26.58
N ALA A 363 19.78 -15.83 27.12
CA ALA A 363 20.97 -15.12 27.59
C ALA A 363 21.68 -14.37 26.45
N SER A 364 21.71 -14.93 25.24
CA SER A 364 22.30 -14.28 24.06
C SER A 364 21.47 -13.08 23.59
N PHE A 365 20.14 -13.13 23.69
CA PHE A 365 19.30 -11.97 23.41
C PHE A 365 19.49 -10.87 24.45
N GLU A 366 19.61 -11.22 25.72
CA GLU A 366 19.88 -10.26 26.80
C GLU A 366 21.22 -9.56 26.60
N GLU A 367 22.27 -10.31 26.30
CA GLU A 367 23.61 -9.78 26.03
C GLU A 367 23.60 -8.76 24.88
N ALA A 368 22.86 -9.06 23.81
CA ALA A 368 22.76 -8.17 22.64
C ALA A 368 21.86 -6.94 22.87
N LEU A 369 20.74 -7.09 23.56
CA LEU A 369 19.70 -6.06 23.65
C LEU A 369 19.82 -5.15 24.87
N PHE A 370 20.32 -5.64 26.00
CA PHE A 370 20.40 -4.85 27.24
C PHE A 370 21.19 -3.56 27.11
N PRO A 371 22.36 -3.52 26.42
CA PRO A 371 23.08 -2.27 26.22
C PRO A 371 22.25 -1.22 25.48
N LEU A 372 21.45 -1.64 24.48
CA LEU A 372 20.56 -0.76 23.72
C LEU A 372 19.41 -0.26 24.58
N PHE A 373 18.78 -1.16 25.35
CA PHE A 373 17.70 -0.82 26.26
C PHE A 373 18.14 0.14 27.37
N GLN A 374 19.32 -0.10 27.94
CA GLN A 374 19.90 0.81 28.91
C GLN A 374 20.13 2.20 28.31
N ASN A 375 20.63 2.28 27.07
CA ASN A 375 20.82 3.55 26.38
C ASN A 375 19.48 4.27 26.16
N ILE A 376 18.47 3.58 25.63
CA ILE A 376 17.12 4.10 25.41
C ILE A 376 16.51 4.66 26.70
N LEU A 377 16.62 3.91 27.81
CA LEU A 377 16.09 4.32 29.11
C LEU A 377 16.87 5.49 29.72
N GLN A 378 18.20 5.50 29.60
CA GLN A 378 19.05 6.58 30.12
C GLN A 378 18.88 7.89 29.34
N GLN A 379 18.65 7.80 28.04
CA GLN A 379 18.37 8.95 27.17
C GLN A 379 16.91 9.40 27.20
N ASP A 380 16.05 8.70 27.97
CA ASP A 380 14.63 9.00 28.13
C ASP A 380 13.88 9.05 26.78
N VAL A 381 14.20 8.14 25.85
CA VAL A 381 13.56 8.05 24.53
C VAL A 381 12.14 7.48 24.68
N GLN A 382 11.19 8.37 25.00
CA GLN A 382 9.84 8.02 25.48
C GLN A 382 9.10 7.06 24.56
N GLU A 383 9.23 7.23 23.25
CA GLU A 383 8.55 6.45 22.23
C GLU A 383 8.87 4.96 22.34
N PHE A 384 10.05 4.61 22.87
CA PHE A 384 10.56 3.24 22.91
C PHE A 384 10.48 2.60 24.29
N VAL A 385 10.32 3.39 25.36
CA VAL A 385 10.23 2.89 26.74
C VAL A 385 9.18 1.77 26.89
N PRO A 386 7.95 1.88 26.34
CA PRO A 386 6.96 0.80 26.44
C PRO A 386 7.41 -0.50 25.78
N TYR A 387 8.04 -0.43 24.60
CA TYR A 387 8.53 -1.60 23.88
C TYR A 387 9.69 -2.28 24.60
N VAL A 388 10.61 -1.48 25.16
CA VAL A 388 11.73 -1.98 25.97
C VAL A 388 11.21 -2.81 27.15
N PHE A 389 10.25 -2.28 27.91
CA PHE A 389 9.70 -3.01 29.05
C PHE A 389 8.91 -4.26 28.64
N GLN A 390 8.21 -4.23 27.51
CA GLN A 390 7.54 -5.43 26.98
C GLN A 390 8.55 -6.54 26.63
N ILE A 391 9.67 -6.20 25.99
CA ILE A 391 10.71 -7.19 25.67
C ILE A 391 11.43 -7.69 26.93
N LEU A 392 11.73 -6.80 27.87
CA LEU A 392 12.32 -7.20 29.16
C LEU A 392 11.40 -8.16 29.91
N SER A 393 10.09 -7.91 29.94
CA SER A 393 9.09 -8.82 30.53
C SER A 393 9.10 -10.17 29.83
N LEU A 394 9.06 -10.18 28.49
CA LEU A 394 9.10 -11.40 27.69
C LEU A 394 10.35 -12.25 27.98
N LEU A 395 11.53 -11.64 28.00
CA LEU A 395 12.78 -12.34 28.28
C LEU A 395 12.80 -12.90 29.72
N LEU A 396 12.31 -12.13 30.70
CA LEU A 396 12.21 -12.58 32.09
C LEU A 396 11.24 -13.76 32.26
N GLU A 397 10.09 -13.73 31.57
CA GLU A 397 9.12 -14.83 31.56
C GLU A 397 9.72 -16.15 31.04
N LEU A 398 10.71 -16.07 30.14
CA LEU A 398 11.38 -17.25 29.56
C LEU A 398 12.40 -17.91 30.50
N HIS A 399 12.93 -17.22 31.53
CA HIS A 399 13.79 -17.86 32.56
C HIS A 399 13.02 -18.82 33.49
N GLY A 400 11.69 -18.72 33.50
CA GLY A 400 10.83 -19.56 34.33
C GLY A 400 10.78 -19.15 35.81
N PRO A 401 9.91 -19.78 36.62
CA PRO A 401 9.63 -19.35 37.98
C PRO A 401 10.85 -19.46 38.90
N GLY A 402 11.17 -18.36 39.62
CA GLY A 402 12.20 -18.34 40.66
C GLY A 402 13.64 -18.11 40.16
N GLN A 403 13.84 -17.98 38.85
CA GLN A 403 15.14 -17.62 38.26
C GLN A 403 15.08 -16.17 37.78
N ILE A 404 15.53 -15.24 38.62
CA ILE A 404 15.60 -13.82 38.26
C ILE A 404 17.09 -13.46 38.10
N PRO A 405 17.57 -13.24 36.87
CA PRO A 405 18.94 -12.82 36.64
C PRO A 405 19.26 -11.47 37.32
N GLN A 406 20.52 -11.31 37.75
CA GLN A 406 20.98 -10.12 38.48
C GLN A 406 20.69 -8.77 37.77
N PRO A 407 20.79 -8.65 36.43
CA PRO A 407 20.43 -7.40 35.74
C PRO A 407 18.98 -6.96 35.99
N TYR A 408 18.02 -7.89 36.05
CA TYR A 408 16.62 -7.57 36.34
C TYR A 408 16.42 -7.11 37.78
N LEU A 409 17.12 -7.74 38.74
CA LEU A 409 17.11 -7.30 40.13
C LEU A 409 17.68 -5.88 40.28
N ALA A 410 18.68 -5.52 39.47
CA ALA A 410 19.24 -4.18 39.44
C ALA A 410 18.27 -3.13 38.88
N LEU A 411 17.36 -3.52 37.97
CA LEU A 411 16.29 -2.65 37.46
C LEU A 411 15.15 -2.45 38.47
N TYR A 412 14.95 -3.39 39.40
CA TYR A 412 13.80 -3.40 40.32
C TYR A 412 13.61 -2.10 41.12
N PRO A 413 14.63 -1.49 41.75
CA PRO A 413 14.45 -0.23 42.46
C PRO A 413 14.00 0.92 41.55
N CYS A 414 14.48 0.96 40.32
CA CYS A 414 14.11 1.97 39.33
C CYS A 414 12.66 1.81 38.89
N LEU A 415 12.17 0.57 38.75
CA LEU A 415 10.78 0.28 38.43
C LEU A 415 9.81 0.71 39.54
N LEU A 416 10.26 0.86 40.79
CA LEU A 416 9.43 1.33 41.89
C LEU A 416 9.39 2.86 42.01
N ALA A 417 10.14 3.60 41.19
CA ALA A 417 10.17 5.05 41.22
C ALA A 417 8.85 5.61 40.65
N PRO A 418 8.09 6.45 41.38
CA PRO A 418 6.81 6.99 40.94
C PRO A 418 6.87 7.72 39.59
N VAL A 419 7.98 8.43 39.33
CA VAL A 419 8.22 9.19 38.09
C VAL A 419 8.09 8.36 36.81
N LEU A 420 8.32 7.05 36.90
CA LEU A 420 8.18 6.12 35.77
C LEU A 420 6.71 5.84 35.41
N TRP A 421 5.79 6.04 36.36
CA TRP A 421 4.36 5.68 36.25
C TRP A 421 3.43 6.90 36.16
N GLU A 422 4.00 8.10 36.11
CA GLU A 422 3.25 9.36 36.01
C GLU A 422 2.97 9.78 34.56
N ARG A 423 3.47 9.05 33.55
CA ARG A 423 3.50 9.45 32.14
C ARG A 423 2.58 8.63 31.25
#